data_AF-A0A926JPS5-F1
#
_entry.id   AF-A0A926JPS5-F1
#
_cell.length_a   1.000
_cell.length_b   1.000
_cell.length_c   1.000
_cell.angle_alpha   90.00
_cell.angle_beta   90.00
_cell.angle_gamma   90.00
#
_symmetry.space_group_name_H-M   'P 1'
#
loop_
_entity.id
_entity.type
_entity.pdbx_description
1 polymer ?
#
loop_
_entity_poly.entity_id
_entity_poly.type
_entity_poly.pdbx_seq_one_letter_code
_entity_poly.pdbx_strand_id
1 'polypeptide(L)'
;MRIIHILTFGIVLFLLGSCDFADTKLVMENESPENLLVESIYFRDENDVKGIPCTYNEIPANNTLPLELLNRHWERIMKEGTTGVLQVNVMYKKDRDSLENHYSGKGIQNLNTYDLEDSLKSKGIYYSQTFTQQEIEQRKWTLTFPEHGFGKGKPMQLKTKPKRTPNPEVLRQKGIEDRWNKKDSTPN
;
A
#
# COMPACT_ATOMS: atom_id res chain seq x y z
N MET A 1 22.09 -30.05 -38.16
CA MET A 1 20.92 -29.34 -37.61
C MET A 1 20.62 -29.77 -36.16
N ARG A 2 21.41 -29.33 -35.16
CA ARG A 2 21.12 -29.58 -33.73
C ARG A 2 21.27 -28.33 -32.85
N ILE A 3 22.04 -27.35 -33.31
CA ILE A 3 22.36 -26.13 -32.56
C ILE A 3 21.16 -25.15 -32.53
N ILE A 4 20.34 -25.12 -33.59
CA ILE A 4 19.20 -24.18 -33.70
C ILE A 4 18.08 -24.51 -32.70
N HIS A 5 17.88 -25.78 -32.35
CA HIS A 5 16.80 -26.18 -31.42
C HIS A 5 17.14 -25.89 -29.95
N ILE A 6 18.42 -25.82 -29.59
CA ILE A 6 18.85 -25.53 -28.21
C ILE A 6 18.67 -24.03 -27.89
N LEU A 7 18.89 -23.16 -28.88
CA LEU A 7 18.79 -21.71 -28.71
C LEU A 7 17.33 -21.25 -28.52
N THR A 8 16.38 -21.82 -29.27
CA THR A 8 14.95 -21.53 -29.11
C THR A 8 14.39 -22.07 -27.79
N PHE A 9 14.83 -23.24 -27.34
CA PHE A 9 14.39 -23.80 -26.04
C PHE A 9 14.90 -22.98 -24.85
N GLY A 10 16.14 -22.47 -24.93
CA GLY A 10 16.72 -21.60 -23.89
C GLY A 10 16.02 -20.24 -23.77
N ILE A 11 15.62 -19.63 -24.89
CA ILE A 11 14.91 -18.34 -24.90
C ILE A 11 13.49 -18.47 -24.35
N VAL A 12 12.79 -19.57 -24.63
CA VAL A 12 11.45 -19.85 -24.07
C VAL A 12 11.52 -20.09 -22.56
N LEU A 13 12.53 -20.81 -22.05
CA LEU A 13 12.74 -20.99 -20.62
C LEU A 13 13.11 -19.69 -19.90
N PHE A 14 13.89 -18.81 -20.55
CA PHE A 14 14.27 -17.51 -19.98
C PHE A 14 13.07 -16.55 -19.92
N LEU A 15 12.21 -16.54 -20.93
CA LEU A 15 10.98 -15.73 -20.95
C LEU A 15 9.91 -16.21 -19.96
N LEU A 16 9.84 -17.51 -19.66
CA LEU A 16 8.96 -18.06 -18.61
C LEU A 16 9.50 -17.82 -17.19
N GLY A 17 10.80 -17.55 -17.02
CA GLY A 17 11.45 -17.34 -15.72
C GLY A 17 11.39 -15.90 -15.19
N SER A 18 10.96 -14.94 -16.02
CA SER A 18 11.00 -13.50 -15.77
C SER A 18 9.65 -12.79 -15.77
N CYS A 19 8.53 -13.52 -15.85
CA CYS A 19 7.23 -12.95 -15.51
C CYS A 19 7.06 -13.03 -13.98
N ASP A 20 6.94 -11.88 -13.31
CA ASP A 20 6.36 -11.84 -11.97
C ASP A 20 4.92 -12.36 -12.10
N PHE A 21 4.71 -13.64 -11.77
CA PHE A 21 3.37 -14.21 -11.71
C PHE A 21 2.68 -13.62 -10.47
N ALA A 22 1.41 -13.22 -10.54
CA ALA A 22 0.66 -12.87 -9.34
C ALA A 22 0.28 -14.15 -8.58
N ASP A 23 0.46 -14.18 -7.26
CA ASP A 23 -0.12 -15.22 -6.41
C ASP A 23 -1.58 -14.85 -6.20
N THR A 24 -2.47 -15.74 -6.62
CA THR A 24 -3.91 -15.54 -6.48
C THR A 24 -4.51 -16.44 -5.40
N LYS A 25 -3.67 -17.12 -4.62
CA LYS A 25 -4.10 -18.07 -3.60
C LYS A 25 -4.79 -17.40 -2.42
N LEU A 26 -4.32 -16.23 -2.01
CA LEU A 26 -4.97 -15.46 -0.95
C LEU A 26 -6.21 -14.78 -1.51
N VAL A 27 -7.35 -15.06 -0.90
CA VAL A 27 -8.65 -14.52 -1.30
C VAL A 27 -9.20 -13.65 -0.19
N MET A 28 -9.85 -12.56 -0.59
CA MET A 28 -10.54 -11.68 0.32
C MET A 28 -12.04 -11.63 -0.01
N GLU A 29 -12.84 -11.96 0.98
CA GLU A 29 -14.29 -11.94 0.96
C GLU A 29 -14.78 -10.66 1.64
N ASN A 30 -15.51 -9.86 0.88
CA ASN A 30 -16.15 -8.66 1.37
C ASN A 30 -17.62 -8.94 1.63
N GLU A 31 -18.00 -9.16 2.88
CA GLU A 31 -19.40 -9.32 3.29
C GLU A 31 -20.08 -7.98 3.61
N SER A 32 -19.34 -6.87 3.45
CA SER A 32 -19.89 -5.55 3.68
C SER A 32 -20.69 -5.06 2.46
N PRO A 33 -21.70 -4.20 2.66
CA PRO A 33 -22.49 -3.63 1.57
C PRO A 33 -21.74 -2.55 0.76
N GLU A 34 -20.46 -2.34 1.04
CA GLU A 34 -19.65 -1.26 0.48
C GLU A 34 -18.44 -1.83 -0.25
N ASN A 35 -17.96 -1.13 -1.29
CA ASN A 35 -16.69 -1.49 -1.90
C ASN A 35 -15.53 -1.20 -0.92
N LEU A 36 -14.55 -2.10 -0.92
CA LEU A 36 -13.36 -1.99 -0.10
C LEU A 36 -12.14 -1.65 -0.96
N LEU A 37 -11.21 -0.91 -0.36
CA LEU A 37 -9.84 -0.78 -0.82
C LEU A 37 -8.98 -1.58 0.16
N VAL A 38 -8.27 -2.58 -0.35
CA VAL A 38 -7.50 -3.53 0.46
C VAL A 38 -6.03 -3.43 0.08
N GLU A 39 -5.22 -3.07 1.05
CA GLU A 39 -3.76 -3.05 0.97
C GLU A 39 -3.21 -4.16 1.86
N SER A 40 -2.21 -4.89 1.38
CA SER A 40 -1.46 -5.83 2.21
C SER A 40 0.02 -5.47 2.25
N ILE A 41 0.60 -5.53 3.44
CA ILE A 41 1.99 -5.19 3.72
C ILE A 41 2.61 -6.34 4.50
N TYR A 42 3.72 -6.84 4.01
CA TYR A 42 4.47 -7.90 4.67
C TYR A 42 5.56 -7.34 5.57
N PHE A 43 5.66 -7.81 6.79
CA PHE A 43 6.73 -7.48 7.72
C PHE A 43 7.55 -8.72 8.02
N ARG A 44 8.87 -8.65 7.82
CA ARG A 44 9.76 -9.81 7.98
C ARG A 44 9.90 -10.25 9.44
N ASP A 45 9.94 -9.29 10.34
CA ASP A 45 10.04 -9.49 11.79
C ASP A 45 9.57 -8.22 12.51
N GLU A 46 9.56 -8.27 13.85
CA GLU A 46 9.11 -7.18 14.72
C GLU A 46 9.91 -5.87 14.58
N ASN A 47 11.12 -5.93 14.02
CA ASN A 47 11.98 -4.76 13.79
C ASN A 47 11.83 -4.17 12.38
N ASP A 48 11.04 -4.80 11.49
CA ASP A 48 10.76 -4.26 10.17
C ASP A 48 9.80 -3.08 10.29
N VAL A 49 10.34 -1.86 10.25
CA VAL A 49 9.54 -0.64 10.41
C VAL A 49 8.84 -0.22 9.11
N LYS A 50 9.29 -0.71 7.96
CA LYS A 50 8.75 -0.28 6.65
C LYS A 50 7.78 -1.29 6.06
N GLY A 51 8.05 -2.57 6.25
CA GLY A 51 7.36 -3.63 5.54
C GLY A 51 7.54 -3.55 4.02
N ILE A 52 6.97 -4.52 3.33
CA ILE A 52 7.01 -4.68 1.88
C ILE A 52 5.56 -4.70 1.37
N PRO A 53 5.11 -3.69 0.62
CA PRO A 53 3.78 -3.70 0.00
C PRO A 53 3.62 -4.92 -0.92
N CYS A 54 2.53 -5.65 -0.76
CA CYS A 54 2.28 -6.92 -1.45
C CYS A 54 1.09 -6.87 -2.40
N THR A 55 0.02 -6.15 -2.03
CA THR A 55 -1.17 -5.99 -2.89
C THR A 55 -1.86 -4.65 -2.67
N TYR A 56 -2.61 -4.23 -3.67
CA TYR A 56 -3.57 -3.14 -3.58
C TYR A 56 -4.75 -3.41 -4.51
N ASN A 57 -5.88 -3.84 -3.95
CA ASN A 57 -7.06 -4.28 -4.70
C ASN A 57 -8.33 -3.55 -4.24
N GLU A 58 -9.18 -3.19 -5.20
CA GLU A 58 -10.58 -2.86 -4.91
C GLU A 58 -11.40 -4.16 -4.88
N ILE A 59 -12.21 -4.33 -3.83
CA ILE A 59 -13.09 -5.49 -3.68
C ILE A 59 -14.53 -4.99 -3.63
N PRO A 60 -15.37 -5.33 -4.63
CA PRO A 60 -16.77 -4.92 -4.66
C PRO A 60 -17.54 -5.41 -3.44
N ALA A 61 -18.60 -4.68 -3.08
CA ALA A 61 -19.56 -5.10 -2.07
C ALA A 61 -20.07 -6.53 -2.29
N ASN A 62 -20.18 -7.33 -1.21
CA ASN A 62 -20.70 -8.71 -1.24
C ASN A 62 -20.02 -9.61 -2.28
N ASN A 63 -18.70 -9.44 -2.45
CA ASN A 63 -17.94 -10.14 -3.48
C ASN A 63 -16.63 -10.71 -2.92
N THR A 64 -16.10 -11.69 -3.64
CA THR A 64 -14.91 -12.45 -3.29
C THR A 64 -13.90 -12.30 -4.41
N LEU A 65 -12.74 -11.72 -4.11
CA LEU A 65 -11.67 -11.55 -5.10
C LEU A 65 -10.32 -12.03 -4.56
N PRO A 66 -9.45 -12.57 -5.43
CA PRO A 66 -8.06 -12.77 -5.10
C PRO A 66 -7.40 -11.45 -4.68
N LEU A 67 -6.63 -11.48 -3.60
CA LEU A 67 -5.60 -10.49 -3.35
C LEU A 67 -4.42 -10.90 -4.22
N GLU A 68 -4.25 -10.25 -5.36
CA GLU A 68 -3.13 -10.49 -6.26
C GLU A 68 -1.86 -10.07 -5.53
N LEU A 69 -1.20 -11.03 -4.87
CA LEU A 69 0.05 -10.79 -4.18
C LEU A 69 1.14 -10.81 -5.25
N LEU A 70 1.89 -9.72 -5.38
CA LEU A 70 2.99 -9.63 -6.35
C LEU A 70 4.06 -10.71 -6.01
N ASN A 71 4.04 -11.84 -6.73
CA ASN A 71 4.69 -13.08 -6.30
C ASN A 71 6.16 -13.13 -6.69
N ARG A 72 6.97 -12.69 -5.74
CA ARG A 72 8.24 -13.37 -5.39
C ARG A 72 8.73 -13.00 -4.00
N HIS A 73 7.96 -12.21 -3.26
CA HIS A 73 8.38 -11.69 -1.97
C HIS A 73 7.67 -12.49 -0.87
N TRP A 74 6.36 -12.48 -0.73
CA TRP A 74 5.78 -12.89 0.54
C TRP A 74 5.95 -14.40 0.89
N GLU A 75 5.67 -15.40 0.01
CA GLU A 75 5.90 -16.84 0.35
C GLU A 75 7.39 -17.16 0.53
N ARG A 76 8.25 -16.58 -0.30
CA ARG A 76 9.71 -16.75 -0.19
C ARG A 76 10.24 -16.10 1.09
N ILE A 77 9.79 -14.87 1.40
CA ILE A 77 10.18 -14.16 2.61
C ILE A 77 9.61 -14.87 3.84
N MET A 78 8.42 -15.49 3.76
CA MET A 78 7.89 -16.31 4.85
C MET A 78 8.66 -17.61 5.05
N LYS A 79 9.12 -18.25 3.97
CA LYS A 79 10.01 -19.43 4.08
C LYS A 79 11.38 -19.08 4.66
N GLU A 80 11.87 -17.87 4.42
CA GLU A 80 13.16 -17.37 4.93
C GLU A 80 13.05 -16.72 6.32
N GLY A 81 11.88 -16.19 6.68
CA GLY A 81 11.61 -15.48 7.93
C GLY A 81 10.73 -16.30 8.87
N THR A 82 11.31 -16.83 9.94
CA THR A 82 10.60 -17.69 10.91
C THR A 82 9.49 -17.00 11.70
N THR A 83 9.37 -15.66 11.63
CA THR A 83 8.44 -14.85 12.44
C THR A 83 7.70 -13.77 11.64
N GLY A 84 7.69 -13.84 10.31
CA GLY A 84 7.08 -12.81 9.48
C GLY A 84 5.55 -12.77 9.59
N VAL A 85 4.97 -11.61 9.26
CA VAL A 85 3.52 -11.39 9.32
C VAL A 85 3.01 -10.59 8.11
N LEU A 86 1.78 -10.87 7.70
CA LEU A 86 1.05 -10.11 6.69
C LEU A 86 0.04 -9.20 7.40
N GLN A 87 0.26 -7.89 7.33
CA GLN A 87 -0.75 -6.91 7.72
C GLN A 87 -1.67 -6.62 6.55
N VAL A 88 -2.98 -6.69 6.78
CA VAL A 88 -4.02 -6.34 5.82
C VAL A 88 -4.77 -5.12 6.33
N ASN A 89 -4.72 -4.04 5.55
CA ASN A 89 -5.41 -2.79 5.80
C ASN A 89 -6.62 -2.70 4.86
N VAL A 90 -7.78 -2.39 5.43
CA VAL A 90 -9.05 -2.30 4.71
C VAL A 90 -9.65 -0.91 4.92
N MET A 91 -10.02 -0.23 3.85
CA MET A 91 -10.70 1.06 3.86
C MET A 91 -11.99 0.95 3.08
N TYR A 92 -13.06 1.62 3.50
CA TYR A 92 -14.23 1.75 2.64
C TYR A 92 -13.95 2.73 1.51
N LYS A 93 -14.27 2.35 0.27
CA LYS A 93 -14.06 3.20 -0.90
C LYS A 93 -14.83 4.52 -0.79
N LYS A 94 -16.02 4.52 -0.19
CA LYS A 94 -16.80 5.74 0.05
C LYS A 94 -16.05 6.78 0.90
N ASP A 95 -15.18 6.37 1.81
CA ASP A 95 -14.41 7.30 2.65
C ASP A 95 -13.33 8.00 1.83
N ARG A 96 -12.68 7.27 0.91
CA ARG A 96 -11.77 7.83 -0.10
C ARG A 96 -12.52 8.81 -1.01
N ASP A 97 -13.65 8.37 -1.56
CA ASP A 97 -14.44 9.17 -2.52
C ASP A 97 -14.99 10.45 -1.85
N SER A 98 -15.40 10.37 -0.57
CA SER A 98 -15.79 11.54 0.23
C SER A 98 -14.63 12.53 0.41
N LEU A 99 -13.43 12.03 0.69
CA LEU A 99 -12.23 12.85 0.85
C LEU A 99 -11.81 13.51 -0.47
N GLU A 100 -11.88 12.77 -1.57
CA GLU A 100 -11.62 13.27 -2.93
C GLU A 100 -12.58 14.40 -3.31
N ASN A 101 -13.88 14.23 -3.02
CA ASN A 101 -14.89 15.25 -3.23
C ASN A 101 -14.64 16.51 -2.39
N HIS A 102 -14.26 16.36 -1.12
CA HIS A 102 -13.93 17.48 -0.24
C HIS A 102 -12.76 18.32 -0.75
N TYR A 103 -11.70 17.69 -1.23
CA TYR A 103 -10.55 18.41 -1.78
C TYR A 103 -10.85 19.04 -3.14
N SER A 104 -11.61 18.35 -3.98
CA SER A 104 -12.08 18.88 -5.26
C SER A 104 -12.95 20.13 -5.06
N GLY A 105 -13.83 20.13 -4.05
CA GLY A 105 -14.63 21.30 -3.65
C GLY A 105 -13.80 22.49 -3.15
N LYS A 106 -12.52 22.26 -2.81
CA LYS A 106 -11.54 23.31 -2.44
C LYS A 106 -10.63 23.71 -3.61
N GLY A 107 -10.91 23.25 -4.82
CA GLY A 107 -10.11 23.53 -6.01
C GLY A 107 -8.79 22.77 -6.09
N ILE A 108 -8.57 21.78 -5.22
CA ILE A 108 -7.39 20.89 -5.27
C ILE A 108 -7.77 19.70 -6.16
N GLN A 109 -7.18 19.64 -7.35
CA GLN A 109 -7.43 18.60 -8.35
C GLN A 109 -6.24 17.64 -8.47
N ASN A 110 -6.48 16.46 -9.05
CA ASN A 110 -5.45 15.44 -9.33
C ASN A 110 -4.72 14.92 -8.09
N LEU A 111 -5.43 14.75 -6.98
CA LEU A 111 -4.88 14.04 -5.83
C LEU A 111 -4.61 12.60 -6.23
N ASN A 112 -3.39 12.13 -5.95
CA ASN A 112 -3.09 10.73 -6.17
C ASN A 112 -3.80 9.87 -5.10
N THR A 113 -4.10 8.64 -5.47
CA THR A 113 -4.81 7.67 -4.61
C THR A 113 -4.08 7.46 -3.28
N TYR A 114 -2.74 7.40 -3.30
CA TYR A 114 -1.93 7.21 -2.10
C TYR A 114 -2.04 8.37 -1.09
N ASP A 115 -2.09 9.63 -1.53
CA ASP A 115 -2.22 10.80 -0.64
C ASP A 115 -3.60 10.83 0.05
N LEU A 116 -4.64 10.34 -0.64
CA LEU A 116 -5.97 10.18 -0.07
C LEU A 116 -5.98 9.08 0.99
N GLU A 117 -5.39 7.93 0.71
CA GLU A 117 -5.29 6.82 1.65
C GLU A 117 -4.42 7.16 2.87
N ASP A 118 -3.27 7.79 2.66
CA ASP A 118 -2.42 8.32 3.71
C ASP A 118 -3.21 9.27 4.61
N SER A 119 -4.05 10.12 4.02
CA SER A 119 -4.95 10.99 4.78
C SER A 119 -6.02 10.22 5.58
N LEU A 120 -6.47 9.06 5.11
CA LEU A 120 -7.38 8.19 5.87
C LEU A 120 -6.63 7.45 7.00
N LYS A 121 -5.47 6.87 6.71
CA LYS A 121 -4.61 6.15 7.68
C LYS A 121 -4.12 7.08 8.80
N SER A 122 -3.73 8.31 8.47
CA SER A 122 -3.34 9.33 9.47
C SER A 122 -4.50 9.77 10.38
N LYS A 123 -5.75 9.55 9.96
CA LYS A 123 -6.95 9.79 10.78
C LYS A 123 -7.45 8.53 11.49
N GLY A 124 -6.85 7.37 11.26
CA GLY A 124 -7.36 6.09 11.76
C GLY A 124 -8.69 5.67 11.14
N ILE A 125 -8.96 6.12 9.90
CA ILE A 125 -10.15 5.76 9.12
C ILE A 125 -9.78 4.57 8.23
N TYR A 126 -9.54 3.43 8.86
CA TYR A 126 -9.26 2.15 8.22
C TYR A 126 -9.42 1.04 9.27
N TYR A 127 -9.45 -0.19 8.80
CA TYR A 127 -9.39 -1.40 9.60
C TYR A 127 -8.09 -2.12 9.31
N SER A 128 -7.56 -2.84 10.30
CA SER A 128 -6.32 -3.57 10.15
C SER A 128 -6.36 -4.88 10.90
N GLN A 129 -5.75 -5.91 10.32
CA GLN A 129 -5.44 -7.15 11.01
C GLN A 129 -4.10 -7.68 10.53
N THR A 130 -3.36 -8.30 11.44
CA THR A 130 -2.09 -8.95 11.14
C THR A 130 -2.28 -10.46 11.21
N PHE A 131 -1.73 -11.18 10.23
CA PHE A 131 -1.82 -12.63 10.13
C PHE A 131 -0.45 -13.25 9.95
N THR A 132 -0.18 -14.30 10.70
CA THR A 132 0.90 -15.27 10.43
C THR A 132 0.50 -16.17 9.26
N GLN A 133 1.48 -16.81 8.60
CA GLN A 133 1.17 -17.81 7.57
C GLN A 133 0.37 -18.97 8.13
N GLN A 134 0.66 -19.41 9.36
CA GLN A 134 -0.08 -20.50 9.99
C GLN A 134 -1.58 -20.15 10.12
N GLU A 135 -1.91 -18.91 10.49
CA GLU A 135 -3.30 -18.46 10.56
C GLU A 135 -3.96 -18.39 9.18
N ILE A 136 -3.26 -17.89 8.16
CA ILE A 136 -3.76 -17.85 6.78
C ILE A 136 -4.02 -19.29 6.27
N GLU A 137 -3.11 -20.22 6.53
CA GLU A 137 -3.25 -21.62 6.15
C GLU A 137 -4.42 -22.32 6.86
N GLN A 138 -4.59 -22.08 8.16
CA GLN A 138 -5.73 -22.59 8.93
C GLN A 138 -7.07 -22.06 8.39
N ARG A 139 -7.07 -20.83 7.88
CA ARG A 139 -8.21 -20.20 7.20
C ARG A 139 -8.36 -20.60 5.74
N LYS A 140 -7.58 -21.60 5.28
CA LYS A 140 -7.58 -22.08 3.89
C LYS A 140 -7.39 -20.94 2.88
N TRP A 141 -6.57 -19.95 3.24
CA TRP A 141 -6.22 -18.84 2.36
C TRP A 141 -7.37 -17.86 2.06
N THR A 142 -8.39 -17.85 2.91
CA THR A 142 -9.51 -16.91 2.81
C THR A 142 -9.51 -15.93 3.99
N LEU A 143 -9.59 -14.64 3.67
CA LEU A 143 -9.78 -13.56 4.64
C LEU A 143 -11.18 -12.94 4.45
N THR A 144 -11.98 -12.88 5.50
CA THR A 144 -13.36 -12.38 5.43
C THR A 144 -13.47 -11.10 6.25
N PHE A 145 -13.91 -10.02 5.61
CA PHE A 145 -14.18 -8.74 6.26
C PHE A 145 -15.69 -8.52 6.37
N PRO A 146 -16.21 -8.12 7.56
CA PRO A 146 -15.46 -7.67 8.75
C PRO A 146 -15.04 -8.78 9.76
N GLU A 147 -15.45 -10.03 9.56
CA GLU A 147 -15.46 -11.06 10.61
C GLU A 147 -14.08 -11.55 11.10
N HIS A 148 -13.02 -11.55 10.27
CA HIS A 148 -11.72 -12.12 10.62
C HIS A 148 -10.86 -11.26 11.58
N GLY A 149 -11.50 -10.58 12.53
CA GLY A 149 -10.86 -9.84 13.62
C GLY A 149 -10.31 -8.48 13.18
N PHE A 150 -10.81 -7.94 12.06
CA PHE A 150 -10.43 -6.62 11.60
C PHE A 150 -10.84 -5.54 12.62
N GLY A 151 -9.84 -4.97 13.27
CA GLY A 151 -10.02 -3.90 14.25
C GLY A 151 -9.83 -2.53 13.63
N LYS A 152 -10.40 -1.48 14.24
CA LYS A 152 -10.15 -0.11 13.80
C LYS A 152 -8.66 0.22 13.95
N GLY A 153 -8.05 0.71 12.87
CA GLY A 153 -6.65 1.10 12.82
C GLY A 153 -6.34 2.31 13.70
N LYS A 154 -5.10 2.38 14.19
CA LYS A 154 -4.62 3.55 14.94
C LYS A 154 -4.15 4.63 13.95
N PRO A 155 -4.34 5.92 14.27
CA PRO A 155 -3.78 7.00 13.47
C PRO A 155 -2.28 6.80 13.22
N MET A 156 -1.89 6.69 11.94
CA MET A 156 -0.49 6.55 11.56
C MET A 156 0.20 7.92 11.53
N GLN A 157 1.32 8.04 12.23
CA GLN A 157 2.21 9.18 12.04
C GLN A 157 2.96 9.00 10.72
N LEU A 158 2.39 9.53 9.66
CA LEU A 158 3.08 9.62 8.39
C LEU A 158 4.26 10.56 8.57
N LYS A 159 5.44 10.17 8.07
CA LYS A 159 6.59 11.09 8.00
C LYS A 159 6.13 12.30 7.22
N THR A 160 5.93 13.42 7.90
CA THR A 160 5.65 14.70 7.24
C THR A 160 6.76 14.90 6.23
N LYS A 161 6.41 14.91 4.93
CA LYS A 161 7.33 15.38 3.89
C LYS A 161 7.82 16.74 4.40
N PRO A 162 9.15 16.96 4.52
CA PRO A 162 9.65 18.23 5.00
C PRO A 162 8.99 19.33 4.19
N LYS A 163 8.45 20.34 4.87
CA LYS A 163 7.77 21.47 4.23
C LYS A 163 8.73 21.99 3.17
N ARG A 164 8.43 21.79 1.89
CA ARG A 164 9.26 22.31 0.79
C ARG A 164 9.14 23.83 0.87
N THR A 165 10.13 24.49 1.45
CA THR A 165 10.22 25.94 1.38
C THR A 165 10.72 26.30 -0.03
N PRO A 166 10.14 27.31 -0.69
CA PRO A 166 10.63 27.75 -1.99
C PRO A 166 12.10 28.19 -1.86
N ASN A 167 12.91 27.95 -2.90
CA ASN A 167 14.31 28.38 -2.91
C ASN A 167 14.37 29.92 -2.76
N PRO A 168 15.05 30.44 -1.72
CA PRO A 168 15.16 31.89 -1.48
C PRO A 168 15.69 32.67 -2.69
N GLU A 169 16.58 32.07 -3.47
CA GLU A 169 17.18 32.71 -4.63
C GLU A 169 16.17 32.88 -5.78
N VAL A 170 15.29 31.91 -5.96
CA VAL A 170 14.19 31.99 -6.93
C VAL A 170 13.17 33.04 -6.51
N LEU A 171 12.87 33.14 -5.21
CA LEU A 171 11.99 34.19 -4.67
C LEU A 171 12.59 35.58 -4.89
N ARG A 172 13.90 35.74 -4.62
CA ARG A 172 14.64 36.99 -4.85
C ARG A 172 14.63 37.39 -6.33
N GLN A 173 14.87 36.45 -7.25
CA GLN A 173 14.81 36.70 -8.69
C GLN A 173 13.42 37.12 -9.17
N LYS A 174 12.36 36.63 -8.52
CA LYS A 174 10.96 36.95 -8.86
C LYS A 174 10.39 38.13 -8.07
N GLY A 175 11.19 38.79 -7.22
CA GLY A 175 10.72 39.90 -6.38
C GLY A 175 9.65 39.50 -5.36
N ILE A 176 9.60 38.22 -4.97
CA ILE A 176 8.63 37.70 -4.01
C ILE A 176 9.26 37.74 -2.62
N GLU A 177 8.53 38.30 -1.66
CA GLU A 177 8.93 38.32 -0.25
C GLU A 177 9.03 36.90 0.33
N ASP A 178 10.20 36.54 0.87
CA ASP A 178 10.40 35.24 1.52
C ASP A 178 9.80 35.24 2.93
N ARG A 179 8.56 34.78 3.01
CA ARG A 179 7.82 34.62 4.27
C ARG A 179 8.04 33.27 4.93
N TRP A 180 8.77 32.36 4.29
CA TRP A 180 8.97 30.98 4.74
C TRP A 180 10.29 30.79 5.46
N ASN A 181 11.34 31.52 5.06
CA ASN A 181 12.63 31.52 5.74
C ASN A 181 12.79 32.83 6.52
N LYS A 182 12.11 32.92 7.67
CA LYS A 182 12.35 34.03 8.60
C LYS A 182 13.82 33.98 9.03
N LYS A 183 14.56 35.06 8.77
CA LYS A 183 15.82 35.29 9.49
C LYS A 183 15.43 35.57 10.94
N ASP A 184 15.78 34.67 11.84
CA ASP A 184 15.74 34.98 13.26
C ASP A 184 16.52 36.29 13.46
N SER A 185 15.86 37.22 14.13
CA SER A 185 16.38 38.54 14.43
C SER A 185 17.71 38.37 15.13
N THR A 186 18.81 38.87 14.55
CA THR A 186 20.04 39.05 15.31
C THR A 186 19.73 40.02 16.45
N PRO A 187 19.93 39.63 17.71
CA PRO A 187 19.87 40.59 18.80
C PRO A 187 21.08 41.52 18.68
N ASN A 188 20.82 42.80 18.50
CA ASN A 188 21.74 43.89 18.85
C ASN A 188 21.01 44.81 19.81
#